data_AF-A0A536EAZ8-F1
#
_entry.id   AF-A0A536EAZ8-F1
#
_cell.length_a   1.000
_cell.length_b   1.000
_cell.length_c   1.000
_cell.angle_alpha   90.00
_cell.angle_beta   90.00
_cell.angle_gamma   90.00
#
_symmetry.space_group_name_H-M   'P 1'
#
loop_
_entity.id
_entity.type
_entity.pdbx_description
1 polymer ?
#
loop_
_entity_poly.entity_id
_entity_poly.type
_entity_poly.pdbx_seq_one_letter_code
_entity_poly.pdbx_strand_id
1 'polypeptide(L)'
;TDPAYGEVLLGGPAADALAALVGEHHPDLILFGMTYDGRDVAGRLAAKLGVPVLANGVDLSADGGITVQTSIFGATLNVTTKFDATPPAIAIMRPKSFAAEPSGGGAAKVVPITTPVDEKHRRARVTDRVADVAAGPKLEEAPVVISGGRGLGDPKNFELLDQLASAIGGAAVGASRAVVDAGWVPYAMQVGQTGKTVKPGVYLAFGISGAMQHTVGMKGAKAIVAVNKDENAPIFKLADLGVVADALKVLPQLIEEVKARKS
;
A
#
# COMPACT_ATOMS: atom_id res chain seq x y z
N THR A 1 -25.83 6.91 2.05
CA THR A 1 -24.85 6.83 3.16
C THR A 1 -25.26 7.84 4.21
N ASP A 2 -25.29 7.44 5.48
CA ASP A 2 -25.58 8.37 6.58
C ASP A 2 -24.53 9.50 6.58
N PRO A 3 -24.95 10.78 6.45
CA PRO A 3 -24.04 11.93 6.42
C PRO A 3 -23.11 12.02 7.63
N ALA A 4 -23.50 11.44 8.77
CA ALA A 4 -22.70 11.47 9.99
C ALA A 4 -21.32 10.83 9.81
N TYR A 5 -21.18 9.80 8.95
CA TYR A 5 -19.88 9.19 8.62
C TYR A 5 -18.93 10.13 7.86
N GLY A 6 -19.44 11.24 7.32
CA GLY A 6 -18.65 12.31 6.75
C GLY A 6 -18.05 13.26 7.78
N GLU A 7 -18.63 13.37 8.98
CA GLU A 7 -18.24 14.38 9.98
C GLU A 7 -17.29 13.85 11.07
N VAL A 8 -17.27 12.53 11.25
CA VAL A 8 -16.52 11.85 12.31
C VAL A 8 -15.39 10.99 11.74
N LEU A 9 -14.48 10.56 12.60
CA LEU A 9 -13.51 9.54 12.24
C LEU A 9 -14.21 8.19 12.05
N LEU A 10 -13.94 7.51 10.94
CA LEU A 10 -14.68 6.31 10.50
C LEU A 10 -14.57 5.12 11.49
N GLY A 11 -13.41 4.95 12.14
CA GLY A 11 -13.08 3.76 12.91
C GLY A 11 -14.11 3.34 13.95
N GLY A 12 -14.51 4.27 14.82
CA GLY A 12 -15.43 4.01 15.94
C GLY A 12 -16.85 3.65 15.47
N PRO A 13 -17.52 4.53 14.71
CA PRO A 13 -18.87 4.28 14.21
C PRO A 13 -18.98 3.01 13.36
N ALA A 14 -18.02 2.77 12.46
CA ALA A 14 -18.04 1.56 11.63
C ALA A 14 -17.87 0.29 12.47
N ALA A 15 -17.02 0.31 13.50
CA ALA A 15 -16.87 -0.83 14.41
C ALA A 15 -18.14 -1.08 15.25
N ASP A 16 -18.87 -0.03 15.67
CA ASP A 16 -20.16 -0.17 16.36
C ASP A 16 -21.21 -0.81 15.44
N ALA A 17 -21.33 -0.33 14.19
CA ALA A 17 -22.25 -0.90 13.20
C ALA A 17 -21.92 -2.36 12.86
N LEU A 18 -20.64 -2.67 12.62
CA LEU A 18 -20.21 -4.04 12.33
C LEU A 18 -20.44 -4.98 13.51
N ALA A 19 -20.24 -4.53 14.76
CA ALA A 19 -20.52 -5.36 15.93
C ALA A 19 -22.00 -5.72 16.07
N ALA A 20 -22.91 -4.78 15.75
CA ALA A 20 -24.34 -5.06 15.72
C ALA A 20 -24.67 -6.13 14.67
N LEU A 21 -24.10 -6.01 13.46
CA LEU A 21 -24.30 -6.99 12.39
C LEU A 21 -23.70 -8.37 12.71
N VAL A 22 -22.57 -8.42 13.42
CA VAL A 22 -22.01 -9.69 13.91
C VAL A 22 -22.96 -10.36 14.90
N GLY A 23 -23.60 -9.59 15.78
CA GLY A 23 -24.61 -10.10 16.71
C GLY A 23 -25.87 -10.62 16.02
N GLU A 24 -26.22 -10.12 14.83
CA GLU A 24 -27.39 -10.54 14.05
C GLU A 24 -27.09 -11.72 13.11
N HIS A 25 -25.93 -11.73 12.46
CA HIS A 25 -25.63 -12.65 11.37
C HIS A 25 -24.61 -13.73 11.71
N HIS A 26 -23.90 -13.61 12.85
CA HIS A 26 -22.94 -14.61 13.34
C HIS A 26 -21.93 -15.11 12.28
N PRO A 27 -21.18 -14.23 11.60
CA PRO A 27 -20.23 -14.65 10.58
C PRO A 27 -19.07 -15.46 11.17
N ASP A 28 -18.53 -16.40 10.40
CA ASP A 28 -17.33 -17.15 10.79
C ASP A 28 -16.04 -16.32 10.63
N LEU A 29 -15.99 -15.48 9.60
CA LEU A 29 -14.81 -14.71 9.19
C LEU A 29 -15.20 -13.32 8.71
N ILE A 30 -14.44 -12.32 9.12
CA ILE A 30 -14.52 -10.95 8.62
C ILE A 30 -13.17 -10.57 8.03
N LEU A 31 -13.19 -10.17 6.75
CA LEU A 31 -12.00 -9.75 6.01
C LEU A 31 -11.95 -8.23 5.87
N PHE A 32 -10.79 -7.66 6.18
CA PHE A 32 -10.47 -6.26 5.94
C PHE A 32 -9.29 -6.14 4.99
N GLY A 33 -9.27 -5.11 4.14
CA GLY A 33 -8.04 -4.68 3.49
C GLY A 33 -7.13 -3.95 4.48
N MET A 34 -5.81 -4.09 4.35
CA MET A 34 -4.82 -3.37 5.18
C MET A 34 -4.67 -1.88 4.81
N THR A 35 -5.79 -1.19 4.62
CA THR A 35 -5.84 0.26 4.44
C THR A 35 -5.66 0.97 5.80
N TYR A 36 -5.58 2.30 5.80
CA TYR A 36 -5.57 3.06 7.07
C TYR A 36 -6.87 2.83 7.84
N ASP A 37 -8.01 3.02 7.17
CA ASP A 37 -9.33 2.83 7.78
C ASP A 37 -9.59 1.37 8.16
N GLY A 38 -9.24 0.41 7.30
CA GLY A 38 -9.47 -1.00 7.55
C GLY A 38 -8.75 -1.49 8.80
N ARG A 39 -7.54 -1.01 9.06
CA ARG A 39 -6.78 -1.33 10.28
C ARG A 39 -7.42 -0.72 11.53
N ASP A 40 -7.85 0.54 11.47
CA ASP A 40 -8.49 1.22 12.60
C ASP A 40 -9.83 0.55 12.95
N VAL A 41 -10.67 0.27 11.95
CA VAL A 41 -11.96 -0.41 12.14
C VAL A 41 -11.78 -1.82 12.69
N ALA A 42 -10.91 -2.64 12.07
CA ALA A 42 -10.72 -4.04 12.46
C ALA A 42 -10.19 -4.17 13.90
N GLY A 43 -9.23 -3.34 14.30
CA GLY A 43 -8.69 -3.35 15.66
C GLY A 43 -9.75 -2.99 16.71
N ARG A 44 -10.59 -1.99 16.43
CA ARG A 44 -11.69 -1.60 17.32
C ARG A 44 -12.77 -2.66 17.41
N LEU A 45 -13.13 -3.28 16.28
CA LEU A 45 -14.12 -4.34 16.22
C LEU A 45 -13.64 -5.58 17.02
N ALA A 46 -12.40 -5.99 16.82
CA ALA A 46 -11.78 -7.10 17.55
C ALA A 46 -11.84 -6.88 19.06
N ALA A 47 -11.41 -5.69 19.52
CA ALA A 47 -11.45 -5.33 20.94
C ALA A 47 -12.88 -5.32 21.52
N LYS A 48 -13.87 -4.87 20.73
CA LYS A 48 -15.27 -4.80 21.16
C LYS A 48 -15.91 -6.18 21.27
N LEU A 49 -15.61 -7.08 20.34
CA LEU A 49 -16.14 -8.44 20.32
C LEU A 49 -15.37 -9.40 21.25
N GLY A 50 -14.16 -9.02 21.68
CA GLY A 50 -13.28 -9.90 22.46
C GLY A 50 -12.70 -11.05 21.63
N VAL A 51 -12.49 -10.84 20.33
CA VAL A 51 -12.01 -11.87 19.39
C VAL A 51 -10.62 -11.53 18.85
N PRO A 52 -9.81 -12.54 18.46
CA PRO A 52 -8.49 -12.31 17.88
C PRO A 52 -8.55 -11.65 16.49
N VAL A 53 -7.49 -10.91 16.16
CA VAL A 53 -7.25 -10.36 14.83
C VAL A 53 -5.86 -10.73 14.33
N LEU A 54 -5.76 -11.23 13.10
CA LEU A 54 -4.49 -11.42 12.40
C LEU A 54 -4.35 -10.37 11.31
N ALA A 55 -3.26 -9.60 11.35
CA ALA A 55 -3.04 -8.50 10.43
C ALA A 55 -1.90 -8.80 9.45
N ASN A 56 -1.90 -8.07 8.32
CA ASN A 56 -0.87 -8.17 7.28
C ASN A 56 -0.80 -9.56 6.62
N GLY A 57 -1.96 -10.22 6.50
CA GLY A 57 -2.08 -11.52 5.85
C GLY A 57 -1.76 -11.44 4.36
N VAL A 58 -0.96 -12.37 3.87
CA VAL A 58 -0.62 -12.51 2.44
C VAL A 58 -1.32 -13.71 1.80
N ASP A 59 -1.85 -14.62 2.61
CA ASP A 59 -2.64 -15.76 2.16
C ASP A 59 -3.64 -16.18 3.26
N LEU A 60 -4.69 -16.90 2.87
CA LEU A 60 -5.78 -17.34 3.74
C LEU A 60 -6.24 -18.73 3.29
N SER A 61 -6.40 -19.67 4.24
CA SER A 61 -7.06 -20.96 3.99
C SER A 61 -8.15 -21.20 5.02
N ALA A 62 -9.21 -21.89 4.59
CA ALA A 62 -10.31 -22.36 5.45
C ALA A 62 -10.33 -23.90 5.58
N ASP A 63 -9.33 -24.60 5.05
CA ASP A 63 -9.27 -26.06 5.07
C ASP A 63 -8.87 -26.56 6.46
N GLY A 64 -9.82 -27.16 7.19
CA GLY A 64 -9.58 -27.62 8.57
C GLY A 64 -9.52 -26.48 9.60
N GLY A 65 -10.05 -25.30 9.25
CA GLY A 65 -10.11 -24.10 10.08
C GLY A 65 -9.47 -22.89 9.41
N ILE A 66 -9.77 -21.70 9.92
CA ILE A 66 -9.27 -20.46 9.33
C ILE A 66 -7.80 -20.25 9.72
N THR A 67 -6.94 -20.17 8.71
CA THR A 67 -5.52 -19.86 8.86
C THR A 67 -5.13 -18.67 8.00
N VAL A 68 -4.22 -17.83 8.50
CA VAL A 68 -3.67 -16.70 7.77
C VAL A 68 -2.16 -16.86 7.71
N GLN A 69 -1.61 -16.81 6.51
CA GLN A 69 -0.16 -16.69 6.34
C GLN A 69 0.23 -15.22 6.42
N THR A 70 1.21 -14.90 7.26
CA THR A 70 1.77 -13.54 7.41
C THR A 70 3.26 -13.56 7.14
N SER A 71 3.77 -12.52 6.48
CA SER A 71 5.22 -12.34 6.32
C SER A 71 5.73 -11.33 7.35
N ILE A 72 6.52 -11.80 8.30
CA ILE A 72 7.09 -11.00 9.40
C ILE A 72 8.59 -10.73 9.19
N PHE A 73 9.18 -9.88 10.03
CA PHE A 73 10.60 -9.49 9.98
C PHE A 73 11.06 -8.99 8.59
N GLY A 74 10.36 -8.01 8.01
CA GLY A 74 10.67 -7.52 6.67
C GLY A 74 10.33 -8.52 5.55
N ALA A 75 9.42 -9.45 5.86
CA ALA A 75 9.03 -10.55 5.00
C ALA A 75 10.22 -11.47 4.65
N THR A 76 11.03 -11.78 5.67
CA THR A 76 12.08 -12.82 5.65
C THR A 76 11.60 -14.14 6.25
N LEU A 77 10.48 -14.12 6.99
CA LEU A 77 9.86 -15.29 7.59
C LEU A 77 8.36 -15.27 7.29
N ASN A 78 7.84 -16.38 6.78
CA ASN A 78 6.41 -16.61 6.62
C ASN A 78 5.91 -17.49 7.78
N VAL A 79 4.82 -17.05 8.42
CA VAL A 79 4.19 -17.75 9.54
C VAL A 79 2.73 -17.98 9.21
N THR A 80 2.31 -19.25 9.23
CA THR A 80 0.90 -19.62 9.15
C THR A 80 0.33 -19.70 10.55
N THR A 81 -0.66 -18.87 10.85
CA THR A 81 -1.31 -18.83 12.16
C THR A 81 -2.76 -19.27 12.03
N LYS A 82 -3.19 -20.22 12.85
CA LYS A 82 -4.57 -20.69 12.92
C LYS A 82 -5.33 -19.90 13.99
N PHE A 83 -6.57 -19.52 13.69
CA PHE A 83 -7.47 -19.00 14.72
C PHE A 83 -7.93 -20.15 15.61
N ASP A 84 -7.69 -20.01 16.91
CA ASP A 84 -8.14 -20.94 17.95
C ASP A 84 -9.07 -20.20 18.93
N ALA A 85 -10.18 -19.69 18.40
CA ALA A 85 -11.17 -18.92 19.14
C ALA A 85 -12.57 -19.10 18.54
N THR A 86 -13.59 -18.81 19.36
CA THR A 86 -14.98 -18.75 18.90
C THR A 86 -15.13 -17.66 17.82
N PRO A 87 -15.87 -17.91 16.74
CA PRO A 87 -16.14 -16.92 15.70
C PRO A 87 -16.71 -15.58 16.22
N PRO A 88 -16.51 -14.48 15.47
CA PRO A 88 -15.80 -14.41 14.19
C PRO A 88 -14.27 -14.35 14.35
N ALA A 89 -13.57 -14.96 13.40
CA ALA A 89 -12.17 -14.63 13.13
C ALA A 89 -12.11 -13.29 12.36
N ILE A 90 -11.12 -12.44 12.67
CA ILE A 90 -10.89 -11.20 11.94
C ILE A 90 -9.52 -11.24 11.27
N ALA A 91 -9.47 -11.14 9.94
CA ALA A 91 -8.22 -11.11 9.19
C ALA A 91 -8.09 -9.82 8.37
N ILE A 92 -6.94 -9.15 8.51
CA ILE A 92 -6.59 -7.97 7.72
C ILE A 92 -5.58 -8.38 6.65
N MET A 93 -6.02 -8.35 5.40
CA MET A 93 -5.26 -8.83 4.24
C MET A 93 -4.49 -7.69 3.59
N ARG A 94 -3.20 -7.94 3.31
CA ARG A 94 -2.33 -7.00 2.63
C ARG A 94 -2.84 -6.79 1.19
N PRO A 95 -3.04 -5.53 0.75
CA PRO A 95 -3.41 -5.23 -0.62
C PRO A 95 -2.50 -5.92 -1.64
N LYS A 96 -3.09 -6.35 -2.77
CA LYS A 96 -2.38 -7.02 -3.88
C LYS A 96 -1.76 -8.38 -3.56
N SER A 97 -2.17 -9.01 -2.46
CA SER A 97 -1.82 -10.39 -2.16
C SER A 97 -2.68 -11.38 -2.95
N PHE A 98 -3.94 -11.02 -3.21
CA PHE A 98 -4.88 -11.80 -4.03
C PHE A 98 -5.08 -11.15 -5.39
N ALA A 99 -5.25 -11.98 -6.42
CA ALA A 99 -5.76 -11.53 -7.71
C ALA A 99 -7.28 -11.32 -7.63
N ALA A 100 -7.78 -10.26 -8.25
CA ALA A 100 -9.23 -10.06 -8.37
C ALA A 100 -9.78 -11.03 -9.43
N GLU A 101 -10.89 -11.69 -9.12
CA GLU A 101 -11.56 -12.61 -10.02
C GLU A 101 -12.95 -12.08 -10.42
N PRO A 102 -13.44 -12.37 -11.64
CA PRO A 102 -14.80 -12.02 -12.03
C PRO A 102 -15.82 -12.65 -11.08
N SER A 103 -16.83 -11.89 -10.67
CA SER A 103 -17.77 -12.30 -9.62
C SER A 103 -18.69 -13.49 -9.98
N GLY A 104 -18.64 -14.01 -11.22
CA GLY A 104 -19.33 -15.22 -11.68
C GLY A 104 -20.87 -15.23 -11.61
N GLY A 105 -21.49 -14.36 -10.82
CA GLY A 105 -22.91 -14.31 -10.53
C GLY A 105 -23.54 -12.93 -10.71
N GLY A 106 -24.84 -12.84 -10.44
CA GLY A 106 -25.65 -11.62 -10.55
C GLY A 106 -25.41 -10.62 -9.41
N ALA A 107 -26.17 -9.52 -9.43
CA ALA A 107 -26.11 -8.50 -8.39
C ALA A 107 -26.43 -9.09 -7.00
N ALA A 108 -25.63 -8.72 -6.00
CA ALA A 108 -25.86 -9.11 -4.61
C ALA A 108 -27.14 -8.46 -4.06
N LYS A 109 -27.79 -9.13 -3.11
CA LYS A 109 -28.89 -8.53 -2.35
C LYS A 109 -28.35 -7.41 -1.48
N VAL A 110 -28.88 -6.20 -1.65
CA VAL A 110 -28.54 -5.04 -0.83
C VAL A 110 -29.48 -4.98 0.38
N VAL A 111 -28.92 -4.96 1.58
CA VAL A 111 -29.67 -4.82 2.83
C VAL A 111 -29.29 -3.47 3.47
N PRO A 112 -30.26 -2.56 3.72
CA PRO A 112 -29.97 -1.30 4.37
C PRO A 112 -29.67 -1.50 5.86
N ILE A 113 -28.64 -0.82 6.35
CA ILE A 113 -28.24 -0.84 7.76
C ILE A 113 -28.61 0.52 8.35
N THR A 114 -29.29 0.52 9.50
CA THR A 114 -29.81 1.73 10.15
C THR A 114 -29.11 2.07 11.47
N THR A 115 -27.93 1.49 11.74
CA THR A 115 -27.19 1.77 12.98
C THR A 115 -26.80 3.25 13.04
N PRO A 116 -27.36 4.03 14.00
CA PRO A 116 -27.04 5.44 14.12
C PRO A 116 -25.62 5.63 14.66
N VAL A 117 -24.98 6.73 14.26
CA VAL A 117 -23.69 7.13 14.83
C VAL A 117 -23.92 7.65 16.26
N ASP A 118 -23.38 6.93 17.24
CA ASP A 118 -23.42 7.31 18.66
C ASP A 118 -22.65 8.63 18.91
N GLU A 119 -23.24 9.50 19.73
CA GLU A 119 -22.68 10.80 20.13
C GLU A 119 -21.27 10.69 20.72
N LYS A 120 -20.91 9.56 21.35
CA LYS A 120 -19.56 9.34 21.89
C LYS A 120 -18.45 9.44 20.83
N HIS A 121 -18.78 9.21 19.56
CA HIS A 121 -17.85 9.30 18.43
C HIS A 121 -17.64 10.73 17.93
N ARG A 122 -18.47 11.69 18.35
CA ARG A 122 -18.37 13.10 17.94
C ARG A 122 -17.35 13.93 18.72
N ARG A 123 -16.58 13.29 19.62
CA ARG A 123 -15.47 13.93 20.37
C ARG A 123 -14.31 14.33 19.47
N ALA A 124 -14.12 13.64 18.35
CA ALA A 124 -13.20 14.02 17.29
C ALA A 124 -14.01 14.27 16.01
N ARG A 125 -13.68 15.35 15.29
CA ARG A 125 -14.38 15.74 14.07
C ARG A 125 -13.41 15.97 12.93
N VAL A 126 -13.84 15.62 11.73
CA VAL A 126 -13.11 15.94 10.51
C VAL A 126 -13.41 17.39 10.15
N THR A 127 -12.43 18.27 10.30
CA THR A 127 -12.57 19.70 9.98
C THR A 127 -12.27 20.00 8.52
N ASP A 128 -11.43 19.19 7.88
CA ASP A 128 -11.04 19.33 6.48
C ASP A 128 -10.65 17.98 5.88
N ARG A 129 -10.79 17.85 4.56
CA ARG A 129 -10.29 16.71 3.76
C ARG A 129 -9.57 17.26 2.54
N VAL A 130 -8.25 17.25 2.61
CA VAL A 130 -7.41 17.63 1.48
C VAL A 130 -7.15 16.38 0.63
N ALA A 131 -7.67 16.36 -0.59
CA ALA A 131 -7.24 15.39 -1.57
C ALA A 131 -5.86 15.80 -2.09
N ASP A 132 -4.89 14.88 -2.07
CA ASP A 132 -3.61 15.12 -2.73
C ASP A 132 -3.85 15.35 -4.22
N VAL A 133 -3.46 16.53 -4.72
CA VAL A 133 -3.43 16.81 -6.16
C VAL A 133 -2.20 16.12 -6.72
N ALA A 134 -2.34 14.85 -7.10
CA ALA A 134 -1.29 14.13 -7.82
C ALA A 134 -1.41 14.42 -9.32
N ALA A 135 -0.32 14.90 -9.93
CA ALA A 135 -0.16 14.85 -11.38
C ALA A 135 0.27 13.43 -11.78
N GLY A 136 -0.43 12.82 -12.74
CA GLY A 136 -0.14 11.47 -13.22
C GLY A 136 -0.83 10.33 -12.45
N PRO A 137 -0.54 9.06 -12.77
CA PRO A 137 -1.17 7.89 -12.15
C PRO A 137 -0.83 7.78 -10.66
N LYS A 138 -1.74 7.18 -9.87
CA LYS A 138 -1.44 6.82 -8.48
C LYS A 138 -0.32 5.77 -8.44
N LEU A 139 0.64 5.95 -7.52
CA LEU A 139 1.75 5.01 -7.30
C LEU A 139 1.29 3.55 -7.13
N GLU A 140 0.18 3.35 -6.44
CA GLU A 140 -0.38 2.02 -6.17
C GLU A 140 -1.01 1.37 -7.41
N GLU A 141 -1.35 2.13 -8.44
CA GLU A 141 -2.05 1.65 -9.63
C GLU A 141 -1.15 1.67 -10.87
N ALA A 142 0.00 2.36 -10.80
CA ALA A 142 0.87 2.56 -11.94
C ALA A 142 1.54 1.25 -12.42
N PRO A 143 1.52 0.95 -13.75
CA PRO A 143 2.24 -0.18 -14.33
C PRO A 143 3.76 -0.02 -14.23
N VAL A 144 4.26 1.22 -14.18
CA VAL A 144 5.66 1.55 -13.98
C VAL A 144 5.79 2.56 -12.84
N VAL A 145 6.72 2.31 -11.92
CA VAL A 145 7.08 3.27 -10.86
C VAL A 145 8.53 3.67 -11.04
N ILE A 146 8.76 4.98 -11.11
CA ILE A 146 10.09 5.60 -11.20
C ILE A 146 10.36 6.24 -9.85
N SER A 147 11.33 5.74 -9.10
CA SER A 147 11.57 6.21 -7.74
C SER A 147 12.95 6.82 -7.55
N GLY A 148 12.96 8.02 -6.96
CA GLY A 148 14.17 8.75 -6.60
C GLY A 148 14.57 8.58 -5.13
N GLY A 149 15.88 8.48 -4.90
CA GLY A 149 16.46 8.50 -3.56
C GLY A 149 17.36 9.70 -3.32
N ARG A 150 17.93 9.77 -2.10
CA ARG A 150 18.91 10.79 -1.70
C ARG A 150 20.13 10.88 -2.62
N GLY A 151 20.43 9.81 -3.37
CA GLY A 151 21.49 9.77 -4.36
C GLY A 151 21.30 10.74 -5.54
N LEU A 152 20.11 11.32 -5.73
CA LEU A 152 19.87 12.39 -6.71
C LEU A 152 20.46 13.74 -6.29
N GLY A 153 20.83 13.93 -5.02
CA GLY A 153 21.59 15.09 -4.54
C GLY A 153 20.80 16.38 -4.33
N ASP A 154 19.84 16.71 -5.21
CA ASP A 154 19.08 17.97 -5.18
C ASP A 154 17.59 17.73 -5.55
N PRO A 155 16.63 18.42 -4.89
CA PRO A 155 15.21 18.35 -5.25
C PRO A 155 14.93 18.60 -6.73
N LYS A 156 15.65 19.53 -7.39
CA LYS A 156 15.43 19.88 -8.80
C LYS A 156 15.64 18.70 -9.74
N ASN A 157 16.47 17.74 -9.35
CA ASN A 157 16.75 16.56 -10.16
C ASN A 157 15.57 15.58 -10.22
N PHE A 158 14.52 15.77 -9.41
CA PHE A 158 13.26 15.02 -9.57
C PHE A 158 12.56 15.33 -10.90
N GLU A 159 12.80 16.50 -11.49
CA GLU A 159 12.27 16.86 -12.81
C GLU A 159 12.69 15.84 -13.89
N LEU A 160 13.89 15.26 -13.77
CA LEU A 160 14.34 14.20 -14.69
C LEU A 160 13.48 12.93 -14.56
N LEU A 161 12.99 12.62 -13.35
CA LEU A 161 12.08 11.49 -13.15
C LEU A 161 10.71 11.78 -13.76
N ASP A 162 10.22 13.02 -13.63
CA ASP A 162 8.96 13.44 -14.23
C ASP A 162 9.04 13.44 -15.77
N GLN A 163 10.17 13.86 -16.35
CA GLN A 163 10.43 13.78 -17.78
C GLN A 163 10.47 12.33 -18.26
N LEU A 164 11.12 11.43 -17.51
CA LEU A 164 11.12 10.01 -17.82
C LEU A 164 9.72 9.40 -17.70
N ALA A 165 8.96 9.78 -16.67
CA ALA A 165 7.59 9.31 -16.48
C ALA A 165 6.69 9.72 -17.66
N SER A 166 6.82 10.96 -18.10
CA SER A 166 6.14 11.51 -19.27
C SER A 166 6.56 10.77 -20.55
N ALA A 167 7.85 10.50 -20.72
CA ALA A 167 8.37 9.75 -21.86
C ALA A 167 7.83 8.30 -21.89
N ILE A 168 7.75 7.61 -20.76
CA ILE A 168 7.23 6.23 -20.67
C ILE A 168 5.71 6.18 -20.83
N GLY A 169 4.97 7.19 -20.34
CA GLY A 169 3.50 7.23 -20.36
C GLY A 169 2.89 6.21 -19.40
N GLY A 170 2.00 6.67 -18.52
CA GLY A 170 1.39 5.80 -17.50
C GLY A 170 2.36 5.39 -16.37
N ALA A 171 3.51 6.04 -16.23
CA ALA A 171 4.40 5.84 -15.09
C ALA A 171 4.07 6.84 -13.96
N ALA A 172 4.24 6.41 -12.71
CA ALA A 172 4.15 7.28 -11.54
C ALA A 172 5.53 7.52 -10.93
N VAL A 173 5.76 8.73 -10.42
CA VAL A 173 6.99 9.08 -9.72
C VAL A 173 6.83 8.85 -8.22
N GLY A 174 7.80 8.17 -7.62
CA GLY A 174 7.86 7.90 -6.20
C GLY A 174 9.18 8.33 -5.58
N ALA A 175 9.30 8.23 -4.27
CA ALA A 175 10.49 8.62 -3.55
C ALA A 175 10.75 7.73 -2.33
N SER A 176 12.02 7.63 -1.95
CA SER A 176 12.40 7.07 -0.65
C SER A 176 12.01 8.00 0.49
N ARG A 177 11.80 7.44 1.68
CA ARG A 177 11.56 8.24 2.90
C ARG A 177 12.62 9.31 3.15
N ALA A 178 13.89 9.03 2.87
CA ALA A 178 14.98 9.99 3.08
C ALA A 178 14.83 11.28 2.23
N VAL A 179 14.10 11.22 1.11
CA VAL A 179 13.78 12.37 0.26
C VAL A 179 12.59 13.15 0.83
N VAL A 180 11.56 12.44 1.31
CA VAL A 180 10.38 13.03 1.94
C VAL A 180 10.75 13.74 3.24
N ASP A 181 11.52 13.07 4.11
CA ASP A 181 12.01 13.64 5.37
C ASP A 181 12.92 14.87 5.12
N ALA A 182 13.57 14.96 3.95
CA ALA A 182 14.35 16.12 3.53
C ALA A 182 13.49 17.25 2.91
N GLY A 183 12.18 17.06 2.79
CA GLY A 183 11.24 18.07 2.27
C GLY A 183 11.28 18.26 0.76
N TRP A 184 11.88 17.35 -0.01
CA TRP A 184 12.02 17.51 -1.46
C TRP A 184 10.72 17.24 -2.21
N VAL A 185 9.93 16.29 -1.71
CA VAL A 185 8.67 15.83 -2.32
C VAL A 185 7.65 15.49 -1.23
N PRO A 186 6.34 15.52 -1.52
CA PRO A 186 5.30 15.22 -0.54
C PRO A 186 5.32 13.74 -0.10
N TYR A 187 4.78 13.49 1.10
CA TYR A 187 4.62 12.14 1.66
C TYR A 187 3.82 11.20 0.75
N ALA A 188 2.90 11.74 -0.05
CA ALA A 188 2.13 11.00 -1.05
C ALA A 188 2.98 10.22 -2.06
N MET A 189 4.24 10.64 -2.27
CA MET A 189 5.20 9.99 -3.15
C MET A 189 6.04 8.91 -2.44
N GLN A 190 5.94 8.79 -1.11
CA GLN A 190 6.77 7.86 -0.34
C GLN A 190 6.46 6.41 -0.67
N VAL A 191 7.48 5.64 -1.08
CA VAL A 191 7.42 4.19 -1.22
C VAL A 191 8.15 3.54 -0.04
N GLY A 192 7.54 2.51 0.56
CA GLY A 192 8.15 1.75 1.65
C GLY A 192 7.16 1.29 2.72
N GLN A 193 7.70 0.75 3.80
CA GLN A 193 6.99 0.21 4.96
C GLN A 193 6.01 1.20 5.60
N THR A 194 6.46 2.45 5.73
CA THR A 194 5.67 3.56 6.27
C THR A 194 5.16 4.47 5.16
N GLY A 195 5.18 4.01 3.91
CA GLY A 195 4.66 4.74 2.76
C GLY A 195 3.67 3.88 2.01
N LYS A 196 3.68 4.01 0.68
CA LYS A 196 2.87 3.19 -0.21
C LYS A 196 3.61 1.89 -0.55
N THR A 197 2.85 0.79 -0.54
CA THR A 197 3.29 -0.48 -1.11
C THR A 197 2.85 -0.58 -2.57
N VAL A 198 3.82 -0.65 -3.47
CA VAL A 198 3.62 -0.72 -4.92
C VAL A 198 3.98 -2.11 -5.46
N LYS A 199 3.33 -2.50 -6.55
CA LYS A 199 3.55 -3.80 -7.22
C LYS A 199 3.50 -3.64 -8.74
N PRO A 200 4.31 -2.73 -9.32
CA PRO A 200 4.27 -2.44 -10.75
C PRO A 200 4.81 -3.62 -11.58
N GLY A 201 4.61 -3.55 -12.89
CA GLY A 201 5.34 -4.40 -13.83
C GLY A 201 6.84 -4.08 -13.80
N VAL A 202 7.20 -2.79 -13.74
CA VAL A 202 8.59 -2.34 -13.67
C VAL A 202 8.77 -1.30 -12.57
N TYR A 203 9.80 -1.47 -11.74
CA TYR A 203 10.24 -0.49 -10.76
C TYR A 203 11.65 0.00 -11.11
N LEU A 204 11.80 1.30 -11.38
CA LEU A 204 13.09 1.93 -11.65
C LEU A 204 13.55 2.69 -10.41
N ALA A 205 14.70 2.31 -9.82
CA ALA A 205 15.26 2.91 -8.62
C ALA A 205 16.50 3.75 -8.95
N PHE A 206 16.41 5.07 -8.81
CA PHE A 206 17.51 6.00 -9.09
C PHE A 206 18.07 6.59 -7.79
N GLY A 207 19.33 6.26 -7.46
CA GLY A 207 19.99 6.80 -6.28
C GLY A 207 19.38 6.35 -4.94
N ILE A 208 18.75 5.17 -4.91
CA ILE A 208 18.16 4.57 -3.71
C ILE A 208 19.11 3.51 -3.15
N SER A 209 19.40 3.55 -1.85
CA SER A 209 20.32 2.59 -1.21
C SER A 209 19.73 1.20 -1.06
N GLY A 210 18.41 1.07 -0.93
CA GLY A 210 17.74 -0.22 -0.73
C GLY A 210 17.64 -0.66 0.73
N ALA A 211 17.52 0.30 1.67
CA ALA A 211 17.17 -0.01 3.05
C ALA A 211 15.90 -0.87 3.12
N MET A 212 15.83 -1.80 4.09
CA MET A 212 14.71 -2.74 4.25
C MET A 212 13.35 -2.02 4.25
N GLN A 213 13.28 -0.86 4.92
CA GLN A 213 12.06 -0.05 5.01
C GLN A 213 11.59 0.45 3.65
N HIS A 214 12.49 0.67 2.69
CA HIS A 214 12.11 1.01 1.31
C HIS A 214 11.70 -0.24 0.54
N THR A 215 12.53 -1.28 0.60
CA THR A 215 12.39 -2.46 -0.28
C THR A 215 11.16 -3.28 0.02
N VAL A 216 10.70 -3.37 1.27
CA VAL A 216 9.43 -4.06 1.58
C VAL A 216 8.23 -3.46 0.86
N GLY A 217 8.27 -2.18 0.52
CA GLY A 217 7.19 -1.49 -0.21
C GLY A 217 7.25 -1.67 -1.72
N MET A 218 8.32 -2.25 -2.28
CA MET A 218 8.49 -2.37 -3.74
C MET A 218 8.98 -3.74 -4.24
N LYS A 219 9.42 -4.63 -3.34
CA LYS A 219 9.96 -5.96 -3.69
C LYS A 219 8.98 -6.90 -4.39
N GLY A 220 7.69 -6.53 -4.46
CA GLY A 220 6.67 -7.26 -5.20
C GLY A 220 6.59 -6.88 -6.69
N ALA A 221 7.37 -5.90 -7.16
CA ALA A 221 7.44 -5.55 -8.58
C ALA A 221 7.87 -6.76 -9.43
N LYS A 222 7.38 -6.87 -10.68
CA LYS A 222 7.77 -7.98 -11.57
C LYS A 222 9.21 -7.87 -12.06
N ALA A 223 9.69 -6.65 -12.28
CA ALA A 223 11.07 -6.34 -12.64
C ALA A 223 11.55 -5.10 -11.88
N ILE A 224 12.77 -5.15 -11.35
CA ILE A 224 13.42 -4.10 -10.59
C ILE A 224 14.72 -3.71 -11.30
N VAL A 225 14.81 -2.47 -11.76
CA VAL A 225 16.04 -1.90 -12.32
C VAL A 225 16.58 -0.87 -11.33
N ALA A 226 17.87 -0.94 -10.99
CA ALA A 226 18.50 -0.03 -10.06
C ALA A 226 19.70 0.69 -10.69
N VAL A 227 19.79 1.99 -10.46
CA VAL A 227 20.94 2.82 -10.81
C VAL A 227 21.49 3.44 -9.54
N ASN A 228 22.72 3.10 -9.18
CA ASN A 228 23.40 3.64 -8.00
C ASN A 228 24.90 3.76 -8.26
N LYS A 229 25.53 4.82 -7.74
CA LYS A 229 26.98 5.02 -7.84
C LYS A 229 27.78 4.07 -6.95
N ASP A 230 27.16 3.61 -5.86
CA ASP A 230 27.77 2.68 -4.92
C ASP A 230 27.45 1.25 -5.35
N GLU A 231 28.46 0.55 -5.87
CA GLU A 231 28.37 -0.86 -6.30
C GLU A 231 27.94 -1.82 -5.17
N ASN A 232 28.12 -1.41 -3.91
CA ASN A 232 27.75 -2.19 -2.74
C ASN A 232 26.34 -1.87 -2.21
N ALA A 233 25.59 -1.00 -2.89
CA ALA A 233 24.27 -0.59 -2.44
C ALA A 233 23.32 -1.81 -2.29
N PRO A 234 22.67 -2.00 -1.12
CA PRO A 234 21.75 -3.11 -0.87
C PRO A 234 20.64 -3.30 -1.91
N ILE A 235 20.23 -2.24 -2.62
CA ILE A 235 19.22 -2.31 -3.68
C ILE A 235 19.59 -3.33 -4.77
N PHE A 236 20.88 -3.51 -5.07
CA PHE A 236 21.34 -4.44 -6.10
C PHE A 236 21.07 -5.90 -5.74
N LYS A 237 20.87 -6.24 -4.46
CA LYS A 237 20.47 -7.59 -4.04
C LYS A 237 19.05 -7.97 -4.47
N LEU A 238 18.24 -6.98 -4.84
CA LEU A 238 16.85 -7.17 -5.29
C LEU A 238 16.66 -6.76 -6.75
N ALA A 239 17.68 -6.19 -7.40
CA ALA A 239 17.56 -5.70 -8.76
C ALA A 239 17.72 -6.86 -9.76
N ASP A 240 16.79 -6.97 -10.70
CA ASP A 240 16.92 -7.83 -11.88
C ASP A 240 17.95 -7.25 -12.87
N LEU A 241 18.12 -5.92 -12.86
CA LEU A 241 19.17 -5.21 -13.60
C LEU A 241 19.78 -4.10 -12.75
N GLY A 242 21.08 -4.18 -12.49
CA GLY A 242 21.85 -3.15 -11.78
C GLY A 242 22.79 -2.37 -12.70
N VAL A 243 22.78 -1.04 -12.61
CA VAL A 243 23.72 -0.15 -13.30
C VAL A 243 24.52 0.63 -12.26
N VAL A 244 25.83 0.38 -12.21
CA VAL A 244 26.75 1.12 -11.33
C VAL A 244 27.16 2.40 -12.04
N ALA A 245 26.43 3.48 -11.79
CA ALA A 245 26.66 4.78 -12.42
C ALA A 245 26.01 5.92 -11.63
N ASP A 246 26.40 7.13 -11.98
CA ASP A 246 25.68 8.33 -11.55
C ASP A 246 24.30 8.40 -12.23
N ALA A 247 23.24 8.39 -11.43
CA ALA A 247 21.86 8.47 -11.92
C ALA A 247 21.62 9.71 -12.78
N LEU A 248 22.29 10.84 -12.49
CA LEU A 248 22.14 12.08 -13.25
C LEU A 248 22.77 12.00 -14.64
N LYS A 249 23.70 11.07 -14.88
CA LYS A 249 24.25 10.78 -16.21
C LYS A 249 23.41 9.78 -16.99
N VAL A 250 22.80 8.83 -16.29
CA VAL A 250 21.99 7.76 -16.90
C VAL A 250 20.60 8.27 -17.30
N LEU A 251 19.95 9.07 -16.45
CA LEU A 251 18.59 9.54 -16.68
C LEU A 251 18.40 10.25 -18.03
N PRO A 252 19.23 11.23 -18.44
CA PRO A 252 19.07 11.90 -19.73
C PRO A 252 19.15 10.93 -20.92
N GLN A 253 20.14 10.04 -20.92
CA GLN A 253 20.34 9.05 -21.99
C GLN A 253 19.15 8.08 -22.08
N LEU A 254 18.63 7.65 -20.93
CA LEU A 254 17.46 6.77 -20.88
C LEU A 254 16.20 7.49 -21.40
N ILE A 255 16.02 8.77 -21.06
CA ILE A 255 14.90 9.57 -21.55
C ILE A 255 14.95 9.69 -23.08
N GLU A 256 16.11 9.97 -23.66
CA GLU A 256 16.31 10.05 -25.12
C GLU A 256 16.00 8.72 -25.79
N GLU A 257 16.54 7.61 -25.28
CA GLU A 257 16.33 6.28 -25.83
C GLU A 257 14.85 5.84 -25.75
N VAL A 258 14.17 6.12 -24.64
CA VAL A 258 12.73 5.83 -24.48
C VAL A 258 11.90 6.63 -25.49
N LYS A 259 12.24 7.89 -25.72
CA LYS A 259 11.56 8.73 -26.73
C LYS A 259 11.79 8.18 -28.14
N ALA A 260 13.02 7.83 -28.48
CA ALA A 260 13.39 7.31 -29.79
C ALA A 260 12.72 5.97 -30.13
N ARG A 261 12.47 5.11 -29.13
CA ARG A 261 11.77 3.82 -29.35
C ARG A 261 10.24 3.93 -29.44
N LYS A 262 9.68 5.09 -29.10
CA LYS A 262 8.24 5.36 -29.17
C LYS A 262 7.81 6.04 -30.47
N SER A 263 8.74 6.78 -31.10
CA SER A 263 8.61 7.31 -32.46
C SER A 263 8.81 6.21 -33.50
#